data_AF-A0A9D7KE06-F1
#
_entry.id   AF-A0A9D7KE06-F1
#
_cell.length_a   1.000
_cell.length_b   1.000
_cell.length_c   1.000
_cell.angle_alpha   90.00
_cell.angle_beta   90.00
_cell.angle_gamma   90.00
#
_symmetry.space_group_name_H-M   'P 1'
#
loop_
_entity.id
_entity.type
_entity.pdbx_description
1 polymer ?
#
loop_
_entity_poly.entity_id
_entity_poly.type
_entity_poly.pdbx_seq_one_letter_code
_entity_poly.pdbx_strand_id
1 'polypeptide(L)' 'MEIFLIVSIVVLACLSIADLIVGVGNDAVNFLNSAIGSKVASFKPIMWVASAGIFFGALFSAGMMEIAREGIF' A
#
# COMPACT_ATOMS: atom_id res chain seq x y z
N MET A 1 13.34 30.47 -5.66
CA MET A 1 12.71 29.84 -4.48
C MET A 1 11.49 29.03 -4.90
N GLU A 2 10.52 29.61 -5.60
CA GLU A 2 9.31 28.92 -6.11
C GLU A 2 9.59 27.67 -6.98
N ILE A 3 10.46 27.79 -7.99
CA ILE A 3 10.79 26.66 -8.88
C ILE A 3 11.39 25.48 -8.11
N PHE A 4 12.25 25.77 -7.14
CA PHE A 4 12.86 24.76 -6.29
C PHE A 4 11.80 24.01 -5.47
N LEU A 5 10.84 24.74 -4.87
CA LEU A 5 9.73 24.17 -4.13
C LEU A 5 8.86 23.26 -5.00
N ILE A 6 8.50 23.70 -6.21
CA ILE A 6 7.71 22.91 -7.16
C ILE A 6 8.45 21.61 -7.53
N VAL A 7 9.74 21.70 -7.85
CA VAL A 7 10.56 20.53 -8.18
C VAL A 7 10.65 19.56 -6.99
N SER A 8 10.87 20.06 -5.78
CA SER A 8 10.90 19.23 -4.57
C SER A 8 9.58 18.49 -4.33
N ILE A 9 8.44 19.16 -4.50
CA ILE A 9 7.11 18.54 -4.34
C ILE A 9 6.91 17.42 -5.36
N VAL A 10 7.28 17.65 -6.63
CA VAL A 10 7.16 16.62 -7.68
C VAL A 10 8.03 15.41 -7.34
N VAL A 11 9.27 15.63 -6.91
CA VAL A 11 10.17 14.54 -6.51
C VAL A 11 9.61 13.76 -5.33
N LEU A 12 9.12 14.44 -4.29
CA LEU A 12 8.53 13.80 -3.11
C LEU A 12 7.26 13.02 -3.45
N ALA A 13 6.41 13.55 -4.34
CA ALA A 13 5.23 12.84 -4.82
C ALA A 13 5.63 11.56 -5.56
N CYS A 14 6.62 11.62 -6.45
CA CYS A 14 7.15 10.44 -7.13
C CYS A 14 7.73 9.41 -6.16
N LEU A 15 8.51 9.86 -5.17
CA LEU A 15 9.07 8.97 -4.14
C LEU A 15 7.97 8.29 -3.32
N SER A 16 6.96 9.05 -2.89
CA SER A 16 5.83 8.52 -2.12
C SER A 16 5.01 7.50 -2.91
N ILE A 17 4.80 7.72 -4.22
CA ILE A 17 4.15 6.75 -5.08
C ILE A 17 5.00 5.47 -5.20
N ALA A 18 6.31 5.61 -5.40
CA ALA A 18 7.20 4.46 -5.49
C ALA A 18 7.21 3.62 -4.21
N ASP A 19 7.29 4.30 -3.05
CA ASP A 19 7.26 3.65 -1.74
C ASP A 19 5.94 2.92 -1.50
N LEU A 20 4.81 3.55 -1.81
CA LEU A 20 3.48 2.94 -1.70
C LEU A 20 3.36 1.67 -2.56
N ILE A 21 3.87 1.68 -3.80
CA ILE A 21 3.83 0.53 -4.70
C ILE A 21 4.63 -0.65 -4.13
N VAL A 22 5.84 -0.40 -3.60
CA VAL A 22 6.71 -1.46 -3.08
C VAL A 22 6.18 -2.01 -1.76
N GLY A 23 5.76 -1.13 -0.84
CA GLY A 23 5.20 -1.52 0.46
C GLY A 23 3.92 -2.33 0.31
N VAL A 24 2.93 -1.78 -0.38
CA VAL A 24 1.63 -2.44 -0.58
C VAL A 24 1.76 -3.68 -1.46
N GLY A 25 2.67 -3.66 -2.44
CA GLY A 25 2.95 -4.81 -3.29
C GLY A 25 3.43 -6.03 -2.50
N ASN A 26 4.26 -5.83 -1.48
CA ASN A 26 4.70 -6.89 -0.57
C ASN A 26 3.54 -7.51 0.21
N ASP A 27 2.63 -6.68 0.72
CA ASP A 27 1.44 -7.17 1.44
C ASP A 27 0.49 -7.91 0.49
N ALA A 28 0.36 -7.42 -0.75
CA ALA A 28 -0.46 -8.04 -1.78
C ALA A 28 -0.01 -9.47 -2.10
N VAL A 29 1.29 -9.67 -2.35
CA VAL A 29 1.82 -11.00 -2.67
C VAL A 29 1.72 -11.95 -1.49
N ASN A 30 1.89 -11.46 -0.26
CA ASN A 30 1.71 -12.27 0.94
C ASN A 30 0.26 -12.75 1.07
N PHE A 31 -0.72 -11.87 0.84
CA PHE A 31 -2.13 -12.24 0.87
C PHE A 31 -2.52 -13.21 -0.25
N LEU A 32 -2.07 -12.93 -1.49
CA LEU A 32 -2.38 -13.74 -2.66
C LEU A 32 -1.74 -15.11 -2.62
N ASN A 33 -0.49 -15.24 -2.13
CA ASN A 33 0.17 -16.54 -2.02
C ASN A 33 -0.60 -17.51 -1.12
N SER A 34 -1.10 -17.03 0.02
CA SER A 34 -1.93 -17.86 0.92
C SER A 34 -3.30 -18.18 0.31
N ALA A 35 -3.95 -17.21 -0.33
CA ALA A 35 -5.27 -17.42 -0.93
C ALA A 35 -5.24 -18.36 -2.15
N ILE A 36 -4.27 -18.19 -3.04
CA ILE A 36 -4.09 -19.02 -4.23
C ILE A 36 -3.59 -20.42 -3.84
N GLY A 37 -2.62 -20.50 -2.92
CA GLY A 37 -2.04 -21.76 -2.45
C GLY A 37 -3.04 -22.67 -1.71
N SER A 38 -3.99 -22.08 -0.98
CA SER A 38 -5.03 -22.82 -0.26
C SER A 38 -6.15 -23.38 -1.17
N LYS A 39 -6.22 -22.96 -2.44
CA LYS A 39 -7.28 -23.34 -3.40
C LYS A 39 -8.70 -23.07 -2.89
N VAL A 40 -8.88 -22.05 -2.05
CA VAL A 40 -10.18 -21.71 -1.45
C VAL A 40 -11.23 -21.23 -2.47
N ALA A 41 -10.80 -20.59 -3.56
CA ALA A 41 -11.65 -20.08 -4.63
C ALA A 41 -10.88 -20.02 -5.96
N SER A 42 -11.59 -19.77 -7.07
CA SER A 42 -10.94 -19.49 -8.35
C SER A 42 -10.18 -18.16 -8.32
N PHE A 43 -9.22 -17.98 -9.23
CA PHE A 43 -8.34 -16.81 -9.29
C PHE A 43 -9.09 -15.46 -9.34
N LYS A 44 -10.17 -15.37 -10.12
CA LYS A 44 -10.93 -14.11 -10.30
C LYS A 44 -11.53 -13.58 -8.98
N PRO A 45 -12.31 -14.36 -8.21
CA PRO A 45 -12.77 -13.94 -6.88
C PRO A 45 -11.65 -13.49 -5.95
N ILE A 46 -10.54 -14.24 -5.90
CA ILE A 46 -9.39 -13.92 -5.05
C ILE A 46 -8.84 -12.53 -5.40
N MET A 47 -8.67 -12.25 -6.70
CA MET A 47 -8.17 -10.95 -7.15
C MET A 47 -9.12 -9.81 -6.80
N TRP A 48 -10.43 -9.98 -6.99
CA TRP A 48 -11.41 -8.94 -6.63
C TRP A 48 -11.39 -8.63 -5.13
N VAL A 49 -11.36 -9.66 -4.29
CA VAL A 49 -11.31 -9.49 -2.82
C VAL A 49 -9.99 -8.88 -2.38
N ALA A 50 -8.86 -9.36 -2.91
CA ALA A 50 -7.54 -8.83 -2.59
C ALA A 50 -7.41 -7.35 -3.00
N SER A 51 -7.82 -6.99 -4.21
CA SER A 51 -7.79 -5.59 -4.67
C SER A 51 -8.66 -4.68 -3.83
N ALA A 52 -9.89 -5.09 -3.49
CA ALA A 52 -10.76 -4.30 -2.62
C ALA A 52 -10.17 -4.17 -1.20
N GLY A 53 -9.72 -5.27 -0.62
CA GLY A 53 -9.14 -5.30 0.73
C GLY A 53 -7.90 -4.41 0.86
N ILE A 54 -7.00 -4.47 -0.12
CA ILE A 54 -5.79 -3.63 -0.15
C ILE A 54 -6.15 -2.16 -0.38
N PHE A 55 -7.11 -1.87 -1.28
CA PHE A 55 -7.56 -0.50 -1.52
C PHE A 55 -8.14 0.13 -0.24
N PHE A 56 -9.03 -0.56 0.45
CA PHE A 56 -9.56 -0.08 1.73
C PHE A 56 -8.49 -0.05 2.82
N GLY A 57 -7.61 -1.05 2.89
CA GLY A 57 -6.50 -1.09 3.85
C GLY A 57 -5.56 0.11 3.71
N ALA A 58 -5.22 0.49 2.48
CA ALA A 58 -4.41 1.67 2.20
C ALA A 58 -5.13 2.97 2.59
N LEU A 59 -6.43 3.12 2.28
CA LEU A 59 -7.22 4.30 2.63
C LEU A 59 -7.40 4.50 4.14
N PHE A 60 -7.59 3.42 4.90
CA PHE A 60 -7.83 3.48 6.35
C PHE A 60 -6.57 3.28 7.20
N SER A 61 -5.37 3.29 6.59
CA SER A 61 -4.08 3.03 7.27
C SER A 61 -3.62 4.12 8.26
N ALA A 62 -4.41 5.19 8.45
CA ALA A 62 -4.07 6.33 9.32
C ALA A 62 -3.66 5.91 10.74
N GLY A 63 -4.28 4.87 11.31
CA GLY A 63 -3.93 4.37 12.64
C GLY A 63 -2.52 3.78 12.73
N MET A 64 -2.03 3.07 11.70
CA MET A 64 -0.63 2.62 11.65
C MET A 64 0.34 3.79 11.45
N MET A 65 -0.09 4.82 10.74
CA MET A 65 0.71 6.03 10.52
C MET A 65 0.87 6.86 11.80
N GLU A 66 -0.14 6.84 12.68
CA GLU A 66 -0.08 7.46 14.00
C GLU A 66 0.87 6.69 14.93
N ILE A 67 0.79 5.36 14.94
CA ILE A 67 1.75 4.49 15.66
C ILE A 67 3.19 4.71 15.17
N ALA A 68 3.39 4.89 13.86
CA ALA A 68 4.71 5.16 13.28
C ALA A 68 5.23 6.58 13.61
N ARG A 69 4.34 7.56 13.84
CA ARG A 69 4.71 8.94 14.18
C ARG A 69 5.01 9.15 15.66
N GLU A 70 4.18 8.58 16.53
CA GLU A 70 4.36 8.67 17.99
C GLU A 70 5.47 7.71 18.45
N GLY A 71 5.81 6.69 17.65
CA GLY A 71 6.71 5.63 18.06
C GLY A 71 6.01 4.65 19.02
N ILE A 72 6.71 3.57 19.36
CA ILE A 72 6.15 2.53 20.26
C ILE A 72 6.23 2.97 21.74
N PHE A 73 6.39 4.27 22.04
CA PHE A 73 6.47 4.82 23.39
C PHE A 73 5.97 6.25 23.50
#